data_AF-A0A7S1JR08-F1
#
_entry.id   AF-A0A7S1JR08-F1
#
_cell.length_a   1.000
_cell.length_b   1.000
_cell.length_c   1.000
_cell.angle_alpha   90.00
_cell.angle_beta   90.00
_cell.angle_gamma   90.00
#
_symmetry.space_group_name_H-M   'P 1'
#
loop_
_entity.id
_entity.type
_entity.pdbx_description
1 polymer ?
#
loop_
_entity_poly.entity_id
_entity_poly.type
_entity_poly.pdbx_seq_one_letter_code
_entity_poly.pdbx_strand_id
1 'polypeptide(L)'
;KLDGHRRRRWSTAQSSGATETTSSFVELMDPPLDVTEAQSLSPLTASSHAPLIADATADKFLKFLLADHSDDEAQKAAAAAPGGVGGDAARREGMEGTKGERSVTEHPLFGIAQSYVPHLTSLTMERLLKEPTILQLEQERLSSEMETLAVQNYGAFIASAKTITGVREQLTSIEGQLDDVLGQLEPLQRGLQSFQSTASGLDRERQGLRNLLQHHNTLIEILEIPQLLSTASRNGQYDETLDGLAFAQQLFHLFRSRGHDSELLTMLEKQVADQKLALQSILLHQLKGDIHLPACVRIVGYLRRLGVYSEEELQAEFLARRSDYVDTHRRQTETLTISNCANGLRGAADLLRTHICDVGMHYKALFGGTEGPLSAWLLDQVCWFVELLRAALLPTKYHHLYPATQPLYQSPGTHCTQQSGIP
;
A
#
# COMPACT_ATOMS: atom_id res chain seq x y z
N LYS A 1 70.87 11.02 11.86
CA LYS A 1 71.70 10.43 12.94
C LYS A 1 70.98 10.68 14.25
N LEU A 2 70.50 9.60 14.89
CA LEU A 2 70.13 9.45 16.32
C LEU A 2 69.08 10.45 16.85
N ASP A 3 67.78 10.11 16.96
CA ASP A 3 67.09 9.08 17.76
C ASP A 3 67.06 9.39 19.28
N GLY A 4 65.89 9.27 19.92
CA GLY A 4 65.76 9.44 21.38
C GLY A 4 64.39 9.82 21.95
N HIS A 5 63.45 8.87 21.96
CA HIS A 5 62.19 8.87 22.74
C HIS A 5 62.33 9.22 24.24
N ARG A 6 61.27 9.81 24.86
CA ARG A 6 60.54 9.23 26.03
C ARG A 6 59.41 10.12 26.63
N ARG A 7 58.22 9.49 26.72
CA ARG A 7 57.30 9.30 27.88
C ARG A 7 56.60 10.49 28.59
N ARG A 8 55.25 10.39 28.53
CA ARG A 8 54.23 10.20 29.61
C ARG A 8 53.72 11.38 30.47
N ARG A 9 52.39 11.29 30.69
CA ARG A 9 51.55 11.65 31.87
C ARG A 9 51.10 13.11 31.97
N TRP A 10 49.81 13.40 31.76
CA TRP A 10 48.63 13.30 32.66
C TRP A 10 48.37 14.61 33.42
N SER A 11 47.08 14.94 33.50
CA SER A 11 46.41 15.70 34.57
C SER A 11 46.25 17.23 34.42
N THR A 12 44.96 17.58 34.24
CA THR A 12 44.20 18.54 35.07
C THR A 12 44.37 20.04 34.79
N ALA A 13 43.31 20.65 34.26
CA ALA A 13 42.96 22.03 34.54
C ALA A 13 41.43 22.15 34.64
N GLN A 14 41.00 22.35 35.88
CA GLN A 14 39.66 22.70 36.32
C GLN A 14 39.50 24.23 36.27
N SER A 15 38.26 24.69 36.04
CA SER A 15 37.70 25.98 36.54
C SER A 15 38.26 27.26 35.87
N SER A 16 37.57 28.39 35.72
CA SER A 16 36.29 28.93 36.23
C SER A 16 35.99 30.25 35.48
N GLY A 17 34.77 30.77 35.62
CA GLY A 17 34.37 32.15 35.28
C GLY A 17 33.36 32.22 34.14
N ALA A 18 32.04 32.16 34.33
CA ALA A 18 31.12 32.95 35.17
C ALA A 18 31.00 34.43 34.75
N THR A 19 29.84 34.79 34.17
CA THR A 19 29.10 36.07 34.18
C THR A 19 27.98 35.95 33.11
N GLU A 20 26.80 35.42 33.41
CA GLU A 20 25.57 36.06 33.96
C GLU A 20 25.00 37.28 33.21
N THR A 21 23.64 37.27 33.13
CA THR A 21 22.65 38.26 32.62
C THR A 21 22.35 38.17 31.11
N THR A 22 21.13 37.87 30.62
CA THR A 22 19.78 38.22 31.09
C THR A 22 18.68 37.23 30.64
N SER A 23 17.80 36.92 31.60
CA SER A 23 16.39 36.48 31.56
C SER A 23 15.55 36.83 30.31
N SER A 24 14.77 35.88 29.77
CA SER A 24 13.33 35.73 30.04
C SER A 24 12.53 35.04 28.92
N PHE A 25 11.48 34.31 29.34
CA PHE A 25 10.25 33.94 28.60
C PHE A 25 10.26 32.65 27.76
N VAL A 26 9.78 31.54 28.34
CA VAL A 26 8.48 30.89 28.04
C VAL A 26 8.43 29.55 28.79
N GLU A 27 7.51 29.46 29.74
CA GLU A 27 7.08 28.25 30.45
C GLU A 27 5.54 28.21 30.38
N LEU A 28 4.97 27.01 30.53
CA LEU A 28 3.54 26.60 30.57
C LEU A 28 2.85 26.36 29.21
N MET A 29 2.16 25.24 28.94
CA MET A 29 1.75 24.08 29.75
C MET A 29 1.31 22.94 28.81
N ASP A 30 1.84 21.74 29.02
CA ASP A 30 1.16 20.46 28.79
C ASP A 30 0.59 19.97 30.14
N PRO A 31 -0.57 19.30 30.19
CA PRO A 31 -0.99 18.56 31.37
C PRO A 31 -0.62 17.06 31.25
N PRO A 32 -0.19 16.41 32.36
CA PRO A 32 0.19 14.99 32.39
C PRO A 32 -0.92 14.12 32.98
N LEU A 33 -0.92 12.82 32.65
CA LEU A 33 -1.46 11.78 33.52
C LEU A 33 -0.56 10.54 33.50
N ASP A 34 0.07 10.34 34.65
CA ASP A 34 0.68 9.12 35.17
C ASP A 34 -0.31 7.93 35.14
N VAL A 35 0.20 6.69 35.04
CA VAL A 35 0.48 5.85 36.21
C VAL A 35 1.11 4.53 35.72
N THR A 36 2.26 4.26 36.29
CA THR A 36 2.99 3.01 36.36
C THR A 36 2.18 1.89 37.05
N GLU A 37 2.10 0.70 36.44
CA GLU A 37 2.01 -0.55 37.19
C GLU A 37 2.57 -1.71 36.36
N ALA A 38 3.80 -2.08 36.68
CA ALA A 38 4.40 -3.33 36.25
C ALA A 38 4.06 -4.40 37.29
N GLN A 39 3.20 -5.36 36.93
CA GLN A 39 3.08 -6.63 37.64
C GLN A 39 2.98 -7.78 36.63
N SER A 40 4.06 -8.58 36.62
CA SER A 40 4.11 -10.03 36.44
C SER A 40 3.02 -10.72 35.59
N LEU A 41 3.38 -11.20 34.39
CA LEU A 41 2.72 -12.38 33.81
C LEU A 41 3.76 -13.33 33.20
N SER A 42 3.86 -14.51 33.81
CA SER A 42 4.47 -15.73 33.26
C SER A 42 3.47 -16.43 32.29
N PRO A 43 3.84 -17.52 31.60
CA PRO A 43 3.36 -17.85 30.26
C PRO A 43 1.91 -18.36 30.24
N LEU A 44 1.18 -17.96 29.20
CA LEU A 44 -0.17 -18.44 28.92
C LEU A 44 -0.12 -19.94 28.59
N THR A 45 -0.67 -20.72 29.52
CA THR A 45 -1.12 -22.08 29.32
C THR A 45 -2.38 -22.06 28.47
N ALA A 46 -2.49 -23.04 27.57
CA ALA A 46 -3.66 -23.31 26.77
C ALA A 46 -4.91 -23.50 27.66
N SER A 47 -5.99 -22.81 27.35
CA SER A 47 -7.34 -23.25 27.67
C SER A 47 -8.34 -22.69 26.68
N SER A 48 -9.27 -23.57 26.33
CA SER A 48 -10.29 -23.55 25.28
C SER A 48 -11.15 -22.30 25.14
N HIS A 49 -11.72 -22.18 23.93
CA HIS A 49 -12.89 -21.39 23.53
C HIS A 49 -12.66 -19.94 23.09
N ALA A 50 -12.32 -19.79 21.81
CA ALA A 50 -12.89 -18.75 20.96
C ALA A 50 -13.28 -19.41 19.62
N PRO A 51 -14.55 -19.31 19.17
CA PRO A 51 -14.89 -19.76 17.84
C PRO A 51 -14.18 -18.84 16.85
N LEU A 52 -13.60 -19.46 15.82
CA LEU A 52 -13.06 -18.80 14.64
C LEU A 52 -13.99 -17.65 14.21
N ILE A 53 -13.43 -16.44 14.27
CA ILE A 53 -13.75 -15.26 13.45
C ILE A 53 -15.23 -15.16 13.09
N ALA A 54 -15.97 -14.40 13.90
CA ALA A 54 -17.34 -14.02 13.58
C ALA A 54 -17.40 -13.43 12.16
N ASP A 55 -18.14 -14.13 11.30
CA ASP A 55 -18.51 -13.80 9.92
C ASP A 55 -18.84 -12.30 9.72
N ALA A 56 -19.37 -11.66 10.76
CA ALA A 56 -19.75 -10.25 10.78
C ALA A 56 -18.57 -9.26 10.67
N THR A 57 -17.35 -9.60 11.11
CA THR A 57 -16.21 -8.68 11.05
C THR A 57 -15.55 -8.72 9.68
N ALA A 58 -15.41 -9.91 9.11
CA ALA A 58 -14.98 -10.09 7.72
C ALA A 58 -16.01 -9.48 6.75
N ASP A 59 -17.32 -9.64 7.00
CA ASP A 59 -18.37 -9.06 6.15
C ASP A 59 -18.45 -7.52 6.27
N LYS A 60 -18.14 -6.94 7.44
CA LYS A 60 -17.99 -5.48 7.60
C LYS A 60 -16.77 -4.94 6.87
N PHE A 61 -15.65 -5.65 6.95
CA PHE A 61 -14.43 -5.29 6.22
C PHE A 61 -14.60 -5.47 4.70
N LEU A 62 -15.32 -6.51 4.27
CA LEU A 62 -15.71 -6.74 2.88
C LEU A 62 -16.69 -5.69 2.37
N LYS A 63 -17.70 -5.27 3.17
CA LYS A 63 -18.60 -4.16 2.83
C LYS A 63 -17.89 -2.82 2.77
N PHE A 64 -16.91 -2.58 3.63
CA PHE A 64 -16.09 -1.37 3.59
C PHE A 64 -15.19 -1.35 2.34
N LEU A 65 -14.58 -2.48 1.98
CA LEU A 65 -13.80 -2.61 0.74
C LEU A 65 -14.66 -2.68 -0.54
N LEU A 66 -15.96 -2.94 -0.42
CA LEU A 66 -16.94 -2.86 -1.52
C LEU A 66 -17.57 -1.46 -1.65
N ALA A 67 -17.42 -0.62 -0.62
CA ALA A 67 -17.81 0.78 -0.67
C ALA A 67 -16.66 1.56 -1.32
N ASP A 68 -16.53 1.40 -2.64
CA ASP A 68 -15.85 2.41 -3.46
C ASP A 68 -16.48 3.76 -3.11
N HIS A 69 -15.72 4.64 -2.45
CA HIS A 69 -15.98 6.07 -2.52
C HIS A 69 -15.67 6.48 -3.96
N SER A 70 -16.63 6.21 -4.86
CA SER A 70 -16.68 6.87 -6.16
C SER A 70 -16.68 8.37 -5.91
N ASP A 71 -15.92 9.07 -6.73
CA ASP A 71 -15.68 10.51 -6.75
C ASP A 71 -16.95 11.38 -6.98
N ASP A 72 -18.15 10.89 -6.63
CA ASP A 72 -19.45 11.50 -6.91
C ASP A 72 -19.74 12.73 -6.04
N GLU A 73 -19.17 12.86 -4.84
CA GLU A 73 -19.36 14.09 -4.02
C GLU A 73 -18.44 15.24 -4.44
N ALA A 74 -17.28 14.95 -5.02
CA ALA A 74 -16.37 15.98 -5.54
C ALA A 74 -16.85 16.54 -6.90
N GLN A 75 -17.43 15.69 -7.75
CA GLN A 75 -17.96 16.10 -9.06
C GLN A 75 -19.26 16.94 -8.94
N LYS A 76 -20.06 16.71 -7.89
CA LYS A 76 -21.35 17.39 -7.67
C LYS A 76 -21.21 18.79 -7.06
N ALA A 77 -20.10 19.07 -6.36
CA ALA A 77 -19.78 20.40 -5.85
C ALA A 77 -19.25 21.36 -6.94
N ALA A 78 -18.57 20.84 -7.97
CA ALA A 78 -18.05 21.65 -9.08
C ALA A 78 -19.14 22.08 -10.09
N ALA A 79 -20.28 21.39 -10.13
CA ALA A 79 -21.37 21.68 -11.07
C ALA A 79 -22.35 22.78 -10.61
N ALA A 80 -22.15 23.38 -9.42
CA ALA A 80 -23.11 24.28 -8.78
C ALA A 80 -22.70 25.77 -8.76
N ALA A 81 -21.81 26.22 -9.65
CA ALA A 81 -21.55 27.65 -9.85
C ALA A 81 -21.83 28.05 -11.31
N PRO A 82 -22.67 29.07 -11.57
CA PRO A 82 -23.17 29.37 -12.91
C PRO A 82 -22.22 30.30 -13.68
N GLY A 83 -21.92 29.94 -14.91
CA GLY A 83 -21.31 30.84 -15.88
C GLY A 83 -21.07 30.17 -17.23
N GLY A 84 -21.92 30.45 -18.22
CA GLY A 84 -21.75 29.91 -19.58
C GLY A 84 -22.83 30.25 -20.61
N VAL A 85 -22.98 31.54 -20.90
CA VAL A 85 -23.17 32.17 -22.24
C VAL A 85 -23.81 31.34 -23.38
N GLY A 86 -24.98 31.81 -23.85
CA GLY A 86 -25.29 31.95 -25.28
C GLY A 86 -25.68 33.41 -25.49
N GLY A 87 -25.11 34.20 -26.39
CA GLY A 87 -24.72 33.90 -27.75
C GLY A 87 -25.65 34.75 -28.62
N ASP A 88 -25.29 36.01 -28.86
CA ASP A 88 -25.86 36.73 -30.00
C ASP A 88 -24.91 37.77 -30.58
N ALA A 89 -24.94 37.78 -31.90
CA ALA A 89 -24.05 38.46 -32.80
C ALA A 89 -24.40 39.94 -32.95
N ALA A 90 -23.40 40.83 -32.93
CA ALA A 90 -23.38 42.01 -33.80
C ALA A 90 -22.04 42.75 -33.74
N ARG A 91 -21.39 42.80 -34.90
CA ARG A 91 -20.79 43.99 -35.50
C ARG A 91 -19.50 44.55 -34.86
N ARG A 92 -18.38 44.13 -35.46
CA ARG A 92 -17.19 44.96 -35.66
C ARG A 92 -17.59 46.25 -36.39
N GLU A 93 -17.30 47.40 -35.79
CA GLU A 93 -16.96 48.64 -36.50
C GLU A 93 -16.14 49.51 -35.54
N GLY A 94 -15.01 50.02 -36.04
CA GLY A 94 -14.44 51.30 -35.62
C GLY A 94 -13.80 51.41 -34.23
N MET A 95 -12.56 50.95 -34.11
CA MET A 95 -11.60 51.56 -33.20
C MET A 95 -11.22 52.93 -33.78
N GLU A 96 -11.90 54.00 -33.35
CA GLU A 96 -11.37 55.35 -33.44
C GLU A 96 -11.14 55.86 -32.02
N GLY A 97 -9.86 56.05 -31.70
CA GLY A 97 -9.45 56.67 -30.45
C GLY A 97 -10.12 58.03 -30.34
N THR A 98 -10.90 58.21 -29.28
CA THR A 98 -11.23 59.53 -28.76
C THR A 98 -9.95 60.11 -28.17
N LYS A 99 -9.07 60.54 -29.08
CA LYS A 99 -8.18 61.66 -28.88
C LYS A 99 -9.09 62.73 -28.29
N GLY A 100 -8.88 63.07 -27.02
CA GLY A 100 -9.59 64.16 -26.38
C GLY A 100 -9.22 65.46 -27.09
N GLU A 101 -9.83 65.69 -28.26
CA GLU A 101 -10.10 67.01 -28.77
C GLU A 101 -11.07 67.61 -27.75
N ARG A 102 -10.49 68.18 -26.69
CA ARG A 102 -11.15 69.22 -25.91
C ARG A 102 -11.59 70.25 -26.93
N SER A 103 -12.86 70.16 -27.30
CA SER A 103 -13.51 71.11 -28.16
C SER A 103 -13.27 72.48 -27.53
N VAL A 104 -12.74 73.39 -28.35
CA VAL A 104 -12.45 74.78 -27.96
C VAL A 104 -13.73 75.53 -27.52
N THR A 105 -14.90 74.88 -27.63
CA THR A 105 -16.24 75.35 -27.29
C THR A 105 -16.61 75.29 -25.80
N GLU A 106 -15.85 74.59 -24.95
CA GLU A 106 -16.13 74.54 -23.50
C GLU A 106 -15.37 75.59 -22.68
N HIS A 107 -14.74 76.57 -23.34
CA HIS A 107 -14.26 77.72 -22.58
C HIS A 107 -15.47 78.59 -22.20
N PRO A 108 -15.70 78.89 -20.91
CA PRO A 108 -16.84 79.70 -20.45
C PRO A 108 -16.89 81.10 -21.09
N LEU A 109 -15.80 81.53 -21.70
CA LEU A 109 -15.66 82.77 -22.45
C LEU A 109 -16.38 82.73 -23.82
N PHE A 110 -16.55 81.56 -24.44
CA PHE A 110 -17.17 81.42 -25.76
C PHE A 110 -18.68 81.72 -25.72
N GLY A 111 -19.38 81.29 -24.67
CA GLY A 111 -20.80 81.59 -24.47
C GLY A 111 -21.08 83.08 -24.20
N ILE A 112 -20.16 83.75 -23.50
CA ILE A 112 -20.27 85.19 -23.22
C ILE A 112 -20.07 85.99 -24.51
N ALA A 113 -19.07 85.63 -25.32
CA ALA A 113 -18.81 86.25 -26.62
C ALA A 113 -20.03 86.16 -27.56
N GLN A 114 -20.75 85.04 -27.56
CA GLN A 114 -21.92 84.82 -28.40
C GLN A 114 -23.11 85.72 -28.04
N SER A 115 -23.24 86.10 -26.76
CA SER A 115 -24.27 87.03 -26.28
C SER A 115 -23.92 88.52 -26.48
N TYR A 116 -22.62 88.81 -26.62
CA TYR A 116 -22.12 90.18 -26.77
C TYR A 116 -22.23 90.71 -28.22
N VAL A 117 -22.08 89.81 -29.21
CA VAL A 117 -22.20 90.12 -30.64
C VAL A 117 -23.55 90.77 -31.03
N PRO A 118 -24.74 90.28 -30.61
CA PRO A 118 -26.00 90.95 -30.91
C PRO A 118 -26.14 92.30 -30.19
N HIS A 119 -25.51 92.46 -29.02
CA HIS A 119 -25.49 93.74 -28.30
C HIS A 119 -24.79 94.82 -29.14
N LEU A 120 -23.63 94.50 -29.72
CA LEU A 120 -22.86 95.40 -30.60
C LEU A 120 -23.65 95.87 -31.84
N THR A 121 -24.51 95.03 -32.40
CA THR A 121 -25.34 95.38 -33.58
C THR A 121 -26.51 96.32 -33.26
N SER A 122 -26.82 96.52 -31.97
CA SER A 122 -27.92 97.37 -31.52
C SER A 122 -27.49 98.80 -31.11
N LEU A 123 -26.19 99.09 -31.09
CA LEU A 123 -25.66 100.42 -30.72
C LEU A 123 -25.58 101.39 -31.93
N THR A 124 -25.74 102.68 -31.67
CA THR A 124 -25.58 103.75 -32.66
C THR A 124 -24.11 103.95 -33.04
N MET A 125 -23.83 104.37 -34.28
CA MET A 125 -22.46 104.48 -34.85
C MET A 125 -21.48 105.30 -33.97
N GLU A 126 -21.97 106.35 -33.31
CA GLU A 126 -21.15 107.18 -32.40
C GLU A 126 -20.76 106.46 -31.09
N ARG A 127 -21.58 105.51 -30.62
CA ARG A 127 -21.25 104.67 -29.47
C ARG A 127 -20.32 103.54 -29.86
N LEU A 128 -20.52 102.92 -31.02
CA LEU A 128 -19.64 101.84 -31.51
C LEU A 128 -18.18 102.30 -31.68
N LEU A 129 -17.96 103.56 -32.07
CA LEU A 129 -16.61 104.15 -32.16
C LEU A 129 -15.96 104.40 -30.77
N LYS A 130 -16.76 104.56 -29.71
CA LYS A 130 -16.27 104.74 -28.31
C LYS A 130 -16.26 103.43 -27.52
N GLU A 131 -16.99 102.43 -27.97
CA GLU A 131 -17.06 101.09 -27.36
C GLU A 131 -15.69 100.44 -27.13
N PRO A 132 -14.71 100.45 -28.07
CA PRO A 132 -13.41 99.84 -27.81
C PRO A 132 -12.62 100.58 -26.72
N THR A 133 -12.80 101.90 -26.58
CA THR A 133 -12.14 102.67 -25.52
C THR A 133 -12.82 102.45 -24.16
N ILE A 134 -14.14 102.28 -24.13
CA ILE A 134 -14.89 101.91 -22.92
C ILE A 134 -14.51 100.49 -22.47
N LEU A 135 -14.43 99.53 -23.41
CA LEU A 135 -14.02 98.16 -23.11
C LEU A 135 -12.57 98.07 -22.65
N GLN A 136 -11.65 98.86 -23.22
CA GLN A 136 -10.28 98.93 -22.74
C GLN A 136 -10.22 99.50 -21.32
N LEU A 137 -10.95 100.59 -21.04
CA LEU A 137 -11.02 101.17 -19.70
C LEU A 137 -11.66 100.20 -18.69
N GLU A 138 -12.70 99.47 -19.10
CA GLU A 138 -13.35 98.47 -18.26
C GLU A 138 -12.48 97.23 -18.04
N GLN A 139 -11.72 96.79 -19.06
CA GLN A 139 -10.73 95.73 -18.93
C GLN A 139 -9.60 96.14 -17.98
N GLU A 140 -9.08 97.37 -18.08
CA GLU A 140 -8.08 97.92 -17.15
C GLU A 140 -8.65 98.07 -15.73
N ARG A 141 -9.90 98.48 -15.59
CA ARG A 141 -10.60 98.53 -14.30
C ARG A 141 -10.76 97.14 -13.70
N LEU A 142 -11.22 96.17 -14.48
CA LEU A 142 -11.43 94.79 -14.04
C LEU A 142 -10.11 94.07 -13.78
N SER A 143 -9.05 94.36 -14.54
CA SER A 143 -7.72 93.80 -14.28
C SER A 143 -7.15 94.37 -12.99
N SER A 144 -7.29 95.67 -12.74
CA SER A 144 -6.89 96.29 -11.47
C SER A 144 -7.73 95.79 -10.29
N GLU A 145 -9.03 95.59 -10.48
CA GLU A 145 -9.94 95.01 -9.47
C GLU A 145 -9.60 93.54 -9.19
N MET A 146 -9.32 92.75 -10.24
CA MET A 146 -8.87 91.36 -10.12
C MET A 146 -7.49 91.27 -9.47
N GLU A 147 -6.56 92.16 -9.81
CA GLU A 147 -5.22 92.22 -9.19
C GLU A 147 -5.35 92.59 -7.71
N THR A 148 -6.18 93.58 -7.38
CA THR A 148 -6.43 93.97 -5.99
C THR A 148 -7.08 92.83 -5.22
N LEU A 149 -8.07 92.14 -5.80
CA LEU A 149 -8.75 91.00 -5.19
C LEU A 149 -7.82 89.78 -5.06
N ALA A 150 -6.95 89.55 -6.05
CA ALA A 150 -5.95 88.49 -6.04
C ALA A 150 -4.87 88.77 -5.00
N VAL A 151 -4.44 90.03 -4.82
CA VAL A 151 -3.49 90.43 -3.77
C VAL A 151 -4.14 90.37 -2.39
N GLN A 152 -5.41 90.76 -2.24
CA GLN A 152 -6.12 90.65 -0.96
C GLN A 152 -6.35 89.20 -0.55
N ASN A 153 -6.63 88.30 -1.50
CA ASN A 153 -6.94 86.91 -1.25
C ASN A 153 -5.84 85.93 -1.69
N TYR A 154 -4.61 86.40 -1.88
CA TYR A 154 -3.51 85.57 -2.40
C TYR A 154 -3.26 84.33 -1.53
N GLY A 155 -3.43 84.47 -0.21
CA GLY A 155 -3.32 83.37 0.75
C GLY A 155 -4.35 82.25 0.52
N ALA A 156 -5.59 82.59 0.16
CA ALA A 156 -6.65 81.62 -0.13
C ALA A 156 -6.38 80.89 -1.46
N PHE A 157 -5.86 81.59 -2.47
CA PHE A 157 -5.46 80.98 -3.74
C PHE A 157 -4.27 80.04 -3.56
N ILE A 158 -3.24 80.46 -2.81
CA ILE A 158 -2.08 79.61 -2.52
C ILE A 158 -2.49 78.41 -1.67
N ALA A 159 -3.34 78.60 -0.66
CA ALA A 159 -3.86 77.51 0.16
C ALA A 159 -4.65 76.50 -0.70
N SER A 160 -5.55 76.98 -1.55
CA SER A 160 -6.34 76.13 -2.45
C SER A 160 -5.45 75.39 -3.45
N ALA A 161 -4.47 76.07 -4.06
CA ALA A 161 -3.50 75.46 -4.96
C ALA A 161 -2.68 74.39 -4.24
N LYS A 162 -2.17 74.67 -3.03
CA LYS A 162 -1.45 73.70 -2.19
C LYS A 162 -2.31 72.49 -1.81
N THR A 163 -3.59 72.70 -1.50
CA THR A 163 -4.50 71.58 -1.21
C THR A 163 -4.77 70.74 -2.45
N ILE A 164 -4.93 71.35 -3.62
CA ILE A 164 -5.14 70.62 -4.88
C ILE A 164 -3.88 69.85 -5.30
N THR A 165 -2.70 70.44 -5.16
CA THR A 165 -1.44 69.73 -5.43
C THR A 165 -1.20 68.61 -4.43
N GLY A 166 -1.45 68.84 -3.14
CA GLY A 166 -1.34 67.81 -2.10
C GLY A 166 -2.32 66.64 -2.31
N VAL A 167 -3.57 66.94 -2.70
CA VAL A 167 -4.56 65.90 -3.05
C VAL A 167 -4.13 65.14 -4.30
N ARG A 168 -3.58 65.81 -5.32
CA ARG A 168 -3.04 65.13 -6.51
C ARG A 168 -1.88 64.21 -6.17
N GLU A 169 -0.92 64.66 -5.37
CA GLU A 169 0.21 63.86 -4.93
C GLU A 169 -0.25 62.63 -4.12
N GLN A 170 -1.20 62.81 -3.21
CA GLN A 170 -1.79 61.70 -2.48
C GLN A 170 -2.55 60.73 -3.39
N LEU A 171 -3.30 61.24 -4.37
CA LEU A 171 -3.99 60.39 -5.34
C LEU A 171 -2.99 59.56 -6.15
N THR A 172 -1.90 60.17 -6.63
CA THR A 172 -0.84 59.44 -7.34
C THR A 172 -0.12 58.43 -6.45
N SER A 173 0.02 58.72 -5.15
CA SER A 173 0.57 57.76 -4.18
C SER A 173 -0.38 56.58 -3.94
N ILE A 174 -1.69 56.82 -3.90
CA ILE A 174 -2.70 55.77 -3.75
C ILE A 174 -2.76 54.91 -5.02
N GLU A 175 -2.68 55.53 -6.20
CA GLU A 175 -2.57 54.80 -7.47
C GLU A 175 -1.34 53.88 -7.48
N GLY A 176 -0.18 54.37 -7.06
CA GLY A 176 1.03 53.54 -6.94
C GLY A 176 0.90 52.40 -5.92
N GLN A 177 0.31 52.65 -4.75
CA GLN A 177 0.06 51.60 -3.75
C GLN A 177 -0.96 50.57 -4.24
N LEU A 178 -1.96 50.97 -5.02
CA LEU A 178 -2.94 50.07 -5.60
C LEU A 178 -2.30 49.18 -6.67
N ASP A 179 -1.43 49.74 -7.51
CA ASP A 179 -0.64 48.99 -8.49
C ASP A 179 0.30 47.99 -7.81
N ASP A 180 0.94 48.36 -6.70
CA ASP A 180 1.76 47.44 -5.90
C ASP A 180 0.94 46.27 -5.33
N VAL A 181 -0.26 46.54 -4.80
CA VAL A 181 -1.17 45.50 -4.29
C VAL A 181 -1.65 44.58 -5.43
N LEU A 182 -1.99 45.14 -6.59
CA LEU A 182 -2.31 44.38 -7.79
C LEU A 182 -1.14 43.49 -8.22
N GLY A 183 0.09 44.02 -8.16
CA GLY A 183 1.31 43.27 -8.44
C GLY A 183 1.58 42.11 -7.45
N GLN A 184 1.16 42.25 -6.18
CA GLN A 184 1.31 41.21 -5.17
C GLN A 184 0.19 40.15 -5.15
N LEU A 185 -0.96 40.43 -5.78
CA LEU A 185 -2.06 39.48 -5.84
C LEU A 185 -1.71 38.23 -6.68
N GLU A 186 -1.04 38.42 -7.82
CA GLU A 186 -0.58 37.32 -8.69
C GLU A 186 0.40 36.34 -8.03
N PRO A 187 1.49 36.78 -7.35
CA PRO A 187 2.37 35.88 -6.62
C PRO A 187 1.67 35.24 -5.41
N LEU A 188 0.75 35.94 -4.74
CA LEU A 188 -0.07 35.36 -3.67
C LEU A 188 -0.95 34.22 -4.22
N GLN A 189 -1.62 34.44 -5.34
CA GLN A 189 -2.47 33.44 -5.99
C GLN A 189 -1.66 32.21 -6.42
N ARG A 190 -0.47 32.41 -7.01
CA ARG A 190 0.45 31.30 -7.32
C ARG A 190 0.92 30.56 -6.07
N GLY A 191 1.22 31.29 -4.98
CA GLY A 191 1.59 30.71 -3.69
C GLY A 191 0.47 29.86 -3.09
N LEU A 192 -0.75 30.36 -3.11
CA LEU A 192 -1.97 29.64 -2.67
C LEU A 192 -2.21 28.37 -3.49
N GLN A 193 -2.06 28.43 -4.82
CA GLN A 193 -2.22 27.24 -5.68
C GLN A 193 -1.14 26.18 -5.40
N SER A 194 0.12 26.59 -5.25
CA SER A 194 1.22 25.70 -4.87
C SER A 194 1.00 25.06 -3.50
N PHE A 195 0.57 25.88 -2.53
CA PHE A 195 0.20 25.42 -1.20
C PHE A 195 -0.96 24.43 -1.24
N GLN A 196 -2.02 24.72 -2.00
CA GLN A 196 -3.18 23.83 -2.15
C GLN A 196 -2.78 22.50 -2.78
N SER A 197 -1.95 22.51 -3.82
CA SER A 197 -1.41 21.27 -4.42
C SER A 197 -0.65 20.45 -3.36
N THR A 198 0.26 21.09 -2.64
CA THR A 198 1.08 20.44 -1.59
C THR A 198 0.21 19.91 -0.45
N ALA A 199 -0.75 20.71 0.03
CA ALA A 199 -1.69 20.34 1.08
C ALA A 199 -2.57 19.16 0.65
N SER A 200 -3.05 19.13 -0.59
CA SER A 200 -3.83 18.01 -1.11
C SER A 200 -3.01 16.73 -1.24
N GLY A 201 -1.70 16.84 -1.54
CA GLY A 201 -0.79 15.70 -1.54
C GLY A 201 -0.60 15.13 -0.13
N LEU A 202 -0.34 16.01 0.84
CA LEU A 202 -0.19 15.65 2.24
C LEU A 202 -1.49 15.07 2.82
N ASP A 203 -2.64 15.58 2.41
CA ASP A 203 -3.93 15.08 2.89
C ASP A 203 -4.22 13.67 2.35
N ARG A 204 -3.90 13.39 1.08
CA ARG A 204 -3.94 12.02 0.53
C ARG A 204 -3.02 11.06 1.28
N GLU A 205 -1.79 11.48 1.58
CA GLU A 205 -0.85 10.66 2.36
C GLU A 205 -1.37 10.40 3.78
N ARG A 206 -1.89 11.43 4.45
CA ARG A 206 -2.51 11.30 5.78
C ARG A 206 -3.74 10.42 5.75
N GLN A 207 -4.56 10.50 4.71
CA GLN A 207 -5.73 9.64 4.54
C GLN A 207 -5.31 8.18 4.34
N GLY A 208 -4.26 7.92 3.55
CA GLY A 208 -3.65 6.60 3.43
C GLY A 208 -3.14 6.06 4.76
N LEU A 209 -2.41 6.87 5.53
CA LEU A 209 -1.93 6.50 6.87
C LEU A 209 -3.06 6.25 7.86
N ARG A 210 -4.12 7.06 7.83
CA ARG A 210 -5.32 6.85 8.66
C ARG A 210 -6.03 5.55 8.30
N ASN A 211 -6.17 5.25 7.02
CA ASN A 211 -6.74 4.00 6.54
C ASN A 211 -5.90 2.79 7.01
N LEU A 212 -4.58 2.88 6.87
CA LEU A 212 -3.66 1.85 7.37
C LEU A 212 -3.77 1.68 8.89
N LEU A 213 -3.83 2.77 9.67
CA LEU A 213 -4.03 2.70 11.12
C LEU A 213 -5.40 2.13 11.51
N GLN A 214 -6.46 2.39 10.74
CA GLN A 214 -7.78 1.82 11.01
C GLN A 214 -7.81 0.31 10.75
N HIS A 215 -7.06 -0.16 9.75
CA HIS A 215 -7.07 -1.57 9.31
C HIS A 215 -5.79 -2.34 9.67
N HIS A 216 -4.90 -1.77 10.48
CA HIS A 216 -3.63 -2.41 10.83
C HIS A 216 -3.84 -3.77 11.51
N ASN A 217 -4.83 -3.88 12.40
CA ASN A 217 -5.17 -5.14 13.08
C ASN A 217 -5.58 -6.23 12.09
N THR A 218 -6.49 -5.92 11.16
CA THR A 218 -6.90 -6.88 10.12
C THR A 218 -5.75 -7.25 9.19
N LEU A 219 -4.84 -6.32 8.93
CA LEU A 219 -3.64 -6.57 8.11
C LEU A 219 -2.69 -7.52 8.86
N ILE A 220 -2.48 -7.30 10.16
CA ILE A 220 -1.69 -8.19 11.02
C ILE A 220 -2.31 -9.58 11.06
N GLU A 221 -3.63 -9.70 11.25
CA GLU A 221 -4.33 -11.00 11.24
C GLU A 221 -4.06 -11.78 9.94
N ILE A 222 -4.10 -11.10 8.78
CA ILE A 222 -3.81 -11.72 7.47
C ILE A 222 -2.34 -12.14 7.37
N LEU A 223 -1.41 -11.30 7.86
CA LEU A 223 0.02 -11.62 7.87
C LEU A 223 0.38 -12.75 8.84
N GLU A 224 -0.42 -12.97 9.89
CA GLU A 224 -0.21 -14.02 10.88
C GLU A 224 -0.70 -15.39 10.41
N ILE A 225 -1.56 -15.47 9.38
CA ILE A 225 -2.13 -16.74 8.87
C ILE A 225 -1.08 -17.84 8.66
N PRO A 226 0.06 -17.61 7.98
CA PRO A 226 1.02 -18.70 7.76
C PRO A 226 1.72 -19.14 9.05
N GLN A 227 1.93 -18.23 10.00
CA GLN A 227 2.50 -18.58 11.31
C GLN A 227 1.49 -19.40 12.12
N LEU A 228 0.20 -19.04 12.08
CA LEU A 228 -0.87 -19.82 12.68
C LEU A 228 -0.95 -21.23 12.07
N LEU A 229 -0.89 -21.34 10.73
CA LEU A 229 -0.87 -22.63 10.02
C LEU A 229 0.37 -23.47 10.39
N SER A 230 1.54 -22.85 10.50
CA SER A 230 2.76 -23.53 10.95
C SER A 230 2.63 -24.04 12.38
N THR A 231 1.99 -23.28 13.25
CA THR A 231 1.82 -23.65 14.66
C THR A 231 0.76 -24.75 14.81
N ALA A 232 -0.38 -24.62 14.12
CA ALA A 232 -1.48 -25.59 14.15
C ALA A 232 -1.05 -26.95 13.58
N SER A 233 -0.27 -26.97 12.50
CA SER A 233 0.28 -28.20 11.92
C SER A 233 1.25 -28.92 12.88
N ARG A 234 2.07 -28.17 13.63
CA ARG A 234 2.94 -28.73 14.68
C ARG A 234 2.17 -29.25 15.89
N ASN A 235 1.05 -28.62 16.24
CA ASN A 235 0.18 -29.04 17.34
C ASN A 235 -0.68 -30.28 17.00
N GLY A 236 -0.69 -30.72 15.75
CA GLY A 236 -1.48 -31.88 15.30
C GLY A 236 -2.95 -31.58 15.01
N GLN A 237 -3.34 -30.29 14.98
CA GLN A 237 -4.69 -29.84 14.62
C GLN A 237 -4.85 -29.75 13.10
N TYR A 238 -4.88 -30.91 12.44
CA TYR A 238 -4.88 -30.97 10.97
C TYR A 238 -6.17 -30.46 10.33
N ASP A 239 -7.33 -30.69 10.96
CA ASP A 239 -8.61 -30.18 10.46
C ASP A 239 -8.64 -28.65 10.38
N GLU A 240 -8.28 -27.97 11.46
CA GLU A 240 -8.18 -26.50 11.50
C GLU A 240 -7.14 -25.97 10.51
N THR A 241 -6.02 -26.68 10.35
CA THR A 241 -4.98 -26.30 9.38
C THR A 241 -5.49 -26.39 7.94
N LEU A 242 -6.27 -27.42 7.61
CA LEU A 242 -6.87 -27.58 6.28
C LEU A 242 -7.92 -26.51 6.00
N ASP A 243 -8.75 -26.18 6.98
CA ASP A 243 -9.76 -25.13 6.85
C ASP A 243 -9.09 -23.75 6.69
N GLY A 244 -8.02 -23.48 7.45
CA GLY A 244 -7.21 -22.27 7.30
C GLY A 244 -6.51 -22.16 5.94
N LEU A 245 -6.04 -23.28 5.38
CA LEU A 245 -5.48 -23.31 4.02
C LEU A 245 -6.52 -22.98 2.95
N ALA A 246 -7.73 -23.52 3.07
CA ALA A 246 -8.83 -23.22 2.15
C ALA A 246 -9.25 -21.74 2.25
N PHE A 247 -9.33 -21.21 3.47
CA PHE A 247 -9.60 -19.79 3.70
C PHE A 247 -8.53 -18.88 3.09
N ALA A 248 -7.25 -19.18 3.30
CA ALA A 248 -6.15 -18.42 2.71
C ALA A 248 -6.21 -18.40 1.18
N GLN A 249 -6.49 -19.56 0.55
CA GLN A 249 -6.66 -19.65 -0.90
C GLN A 249 -7.85 -18.80 -1.41
N GLN A 250 -8.97 -18.82 -0.69
CA GLN A 250 -10.13 -17.99 -1.02
C GLN A 250 -9.79 -16.50 -0.91
N LEU A 251 -9.09 -16.08 0.15
CA LEU A 251 -8.62 -14.70 0.30
C LEU A 251 -7.72 -14.28 -0.87
N PHE A 252 -6.73 -15.09 -1.24
CA PHE A 252 -5.84 -14.77 -2.36
C PHE A 252 -6.60 -14.65 -3.69
N HIS A 253 -7.58 -15.53 -3.92
CA HIS A 253 -8.43 -15.44 -5.11
C HIS A 253 -9.27 -14.15 -5.12
N LEU A 254 -9.79 -13.72 -3.97
CA LEU A 254 -10.54 -12.45 -3.85
C LEU A 254 -9.65 -11.24 -4.14
N PHE A 255 -8.42 -11.20 -3.59
CA PHE A 255 -7.49 -10.11 -3.86
C PHE A 255 -7.09 -10.03 -5.35
N ARG A 256 -6.85 -11.17 -5.99
CA ARG A 256 -6.53 -11.24 -7.43
C ARG A 256 -7.72 -10.81 -8.30
N SER A 257 -8.95 -11.19 -7.93
CA SER A 257 -10.16 -10.78 -8.65
C SER A 257 -10.40 -9.26 -8.65
N ARG A 258 -9.88 -8.55 -7.66
CA ARG A 258 -9.94 -7.09 -7.54
C ARG A 258 -8.78 -6.37 -8.24
N GLY A 259 -7.84 -7.10 -8.86
CA GLY A 259 -6.74 -6.51 -9.63
C GLY A 259 -5.58 -5.97 -8.78
N HIS A 260 -5.48 -6.36 -7.50
CA HIS A 260 -4.39 -5.95 -6.62
C HIS A 260 -3.32 -7.06 -6.55
N ASP A 261 -2.37 -7.04 -7.49
CA ASP A 261 -1.14 -7.84 -7.39
C ASP A 261 -0.05 -7.04 -6.67
N SER A 262 0.14 -7.32 -5.38
CA SER A 262 1.25 -6.76 -4.59
C SER A 262 2.32 -7.83 -4.36
N GLU A 263 3.59 -7.42 -4.26
CA GLU A 263 4.70 -8.33 -3.97
C GLU A 263 4.53 -9.05 -2.62
N LEU A 264 3.95 -8.35 -1.63
CA LEU A 264 3.61 -8.92 -0.33
C LEU A 264 2.61 -10.08 -0.44
N LEU A 265 1.60 -9.95 -1.31
CA LEU A 265 0.62 -11.01 -1.54
C LEU A 265 1.28 -12.26 -2.14
N THR A 266 2.15 -12.08 -3.13
CA THR A 266 2.90 -13.19 -3.75
C THR A 266 3.81 -13.89 -2.74
N MET A 267 4.47 -13.13 -1.87
CA MET A 267 5.30 -13.68 -0.79
C MET A 267 4.45 -14.49 0.21
N LEU A 268 3.28 -13.96 0.59
CA LEU A 268 2.35 -14.62 1.50
C LEU A 268 1.77 -15.91 0.89
N GLU A 269 1.40 -15.87 -0.39
CA GLU A 269 0.89 -17.02 -1.16
C GLU A 269 1.94 -18.14 -1.21
N LYS A 270 3.22 -17.78 -1.43
CA LYS A 270 4.34 -18.72 -1.35
C LYS A 270 4.51 -19.31 0.06
N GLN A 271 4.46 -18.49 1.10
CA GLN A 271 4.62 -18.98 2.48
C GLN A 271 3.50 -19.95 2.87
N VAL A 272 2.27 -19.71 2.43
CA VAL A 272 1.13 -20.62 2.62
C VAL A 272 1.33 -21.91 1.82
N ALA A 273 1.84 -21.84 0.59
CA ALA A 273 2.19 -23.02 -0.19
C ALA A 273 3.29 -23.86 0.48
N ASP A 274 4.31 -23.22 1.06
CA ASP A 274 5.36 -23.90 1.83
C ASP A 274 4.77 -24.61 3.07
N GLN A 275 3.81 -23.99 3.78
CA GLN A 275 3.10 -24.66 4.88
C GLN A 275 2.26 -25.86 4.41
N LYS A 276 1.63 -25.76 3.23
CA LYS A 276 0.90 -26.86 2.61
C LYS A 276 1.81 -28.06 2.35
N LEU A 277 3.00 -27.83 1.78
CA LEU A 277 4.01 -28.86 1.53
C LEU A 277 4.59 -29.43 2.84
N ALA A 278 4.79 -28.59 3.85
CA ALA A 278 5.24 -29.04 5.16
C ALA A 278 4.21 -29.98 5.80
N LEU A 279 2.92 -29.62 5.78
CA LEU A 279 1.84 -30.47 6.28
C LEU A 279 1.79 -31.81 5.55
N GLN A 280 1.91 -31.80 4.22
CA GLN A 280 2.00 -33.01 3.41
C GLN A 280 3.15 -33.92 3.86
N SER A 281 4.35 -33.35 4.07
CA SER A 281 5.51 -34.12 4.51
C SER A 281 5.29 -34.78 5.89
N ILE A 282 4.61 -34.08 6.81
CA ILE A 282 4.27 -34.59 8.15
C ILE A 282 3.30 -35.76 8.03
N LEU A 283 2.24 -35.62 7.23
CA LEU A 283 1.24 -36.68 7.03
C LEU A 283 1.86 -37.93 6.37
N LEU A 284 2.73 -37.75 5.39
CA LEU A 284 3.46 -38.86 4.76
C LEU A 284 4.43 -39.53 5.71
N HIS A 285 5.08 -38.77 6.58
CA HIS A 285 5.96 -39.32 7.61
C HIS A 285 5.19 -40.15 8.62
N GLN A 286 4.01 -39.68 9.05
CA GLN A 286 3.14 -40.47 9.94
C GLN A 286 2.80 -41.82 9.31
N LEU A 287 2.52 -41.85 7.99
CA LEU A 287 2.17 -43.07 7.27
C LEU A 287 3.27 -44.16 7.30
N LYS A 288 4.53 -43.78 7.54
CA LYS A 288 5.67 -44.71 7.72
C LYS A 288 5.70 -45.39 9.09
N GLY A 289 4.88 -44.98 10.05
CA GLY A 289 4.82 -45.58 11.39
C GLY A 289 3.88 -46.78 11.47
N ASP A 290 3.82 -47.44 12.61
CA ASP A 290 2.77 -48.43 12.88
C ASP A 290 1.44 -47.70 13.17
N ILE A 291 0.44 -47.90 12.31
CA ILE A 291 -0.81 -47.13 12.35
C ILE A 291 -2.00 -48.07 12.19
N HIS A 292 -3.00 -47.88 13.02
CA HIS A 292 -4.27 -48.59 12.95
C HIS A 292 -5.18 -48.02 11.84
N LEU A 293 -6.02 -48.87 11.25
CA LEU A 293 -6.93 -48.52 10.15
C LEU A 293 -7.68 -47.19 10.35
N PRO A 294 -8.30 -46.86 11.51
CA PRO A 294 -9.05 -45.62 11.67
C PRO A 294 -8.17 -44.36 11.53
N ALA A 295 -6.95 -44.40 12.07
CA ALA A 295 -6.01 -43.29 11.96
C ALA A 295 -5.49 -43.16 10.51
N CYS A 296 -5.27 -44.29 9.84
CA CYS A 296 -4.89 -44.36 8.44
C CYS A 296 -5.94 -43.71 7.52
N VAL A 297 -7.22 -44.02 7.75
CA VAL A 297 -8.36 -43.41 7.04
C VAL A 297 -8.39 -41.89 7.24
N ARG A 298 -8.14 -41.39 8.46
CA ARG A 298 -8.08 -39.94 8.71
C ARG A 298 -6.93 -39.27 7.94
N ILE A 299 -5.72 -39.82 8.02
CA ILE A 299 -4.53 -39.26 7.34
C ILE A 299 -4.76 -39.21 5.83
N VAL A 300 -5.25 -40.30 5.24
CA VAL A 300 -5.56 -40.35 3.80
C VAL A 300 -6.71 -39.40 3.45
N GLY A 301 -7.70 -39.24 4.33
CA GLY A 301 -8.73 -38.21 4.21
C GLY A 301 -8.17 -36.78 4.18
N TYR A 302 -7.19 -36.47 5.03
CA TYR A 302 -6.49 -35.18 5.02
C TYR A 302 -5.67 -34.99 3.74
N LEU A 303 -4.96 -36.01 3.28
CA LEU A 303 -4.22 -35.97 2.01
C LEU A 303 -5.14 -35.76 0.79
N ARG A 304 -6.34 -36.35 0.80
CA ARG A 304 -7.37 -36.08 -0.22
C ARG A 304 -7.86 -34.64 -0.18
N ARG A 305 -8.14 -34.11 1.01
CA ARG A 305 -8.57 -32.70 1.20
C ARG A 305 -7.50 -31.69 0.79
N LEU A 306 -6.21 -32.04 0.94
CA LEU A 306 -5.08 -31.24 0.44
C LEU A 306 -5.07 -31.08 -1.09
N GLY A 307 -5.66 -32.03 -1.82
CA GLY A 307 -5.80 -31.98 -3.28
C GLY A 307 -4.47 -31.93 -4.05
N VAL A 308 -3.40 -32.46 -3.47
CA VAL A 308 -2.06 -32.47 -4.10
C VAL A 308 -1.86 -33.67 -5.01
N TYR A 309 -2.48 -34.81 -4.67
CA TYR A 309 -2.33 -36.08 -5.37
C TYR A 309 -3.61 -36.45 -6.11
N SER A 310 -3.45 -37.01 -7.32
CA SER A 310 -4.49 -37.81 -7.95
C SER A 310 -4.72 -39.11 -7.17
N GLU A 311 -5.83 -39.81 -7.44
CA GLU A 311 -6.16 -41.04 -6.73
C GLU A 311 -5.12 -42.15 -6.98
N GLU A 312 -4.59 -42.24 -8.20
CA GLU A 312 -3.54 -43.20 -8.57
C GLU A 312 -2.20 -42.87 -7.90
N GLU A 313 -1.81 -41.59 -7.87
CA GLU A 313 -0.59 -41.14 -7.17
C GLU A 313 -0.69 -41.36 -5.66
N LEU A 314 -1.87 -41.12 -5.08
CA LEU A 314 -2.10 -41.35 -3.65
C LEU A 314 -2.00 -42.84 -3.29
N GLN A 315 -2.48 -43.73 -4.16
CA GLN A 315 -2.31 -45.17 -4.00
C GLN A 315 -0.84 -45.60 -4.06
N ALA A 316 -0.08 -45.08 -5.03
CA ALA A 316 1.34 -45.36 -5.18
C ALA A 316 2.16 -44.82 -3.99
N GLU A 317 1.91 -43.57 -3.59
CA GLU A 317 2.58 -42.93 -2.46
C GLU A 317 2.25 -43.64 -1.14
N PHE A 318 0.99 -44.07 -0.95
CA PHE A 318 0.60 -44.88 0.20
C PHE A 318 1.41 -46.18 0.28
N LEU A 319 1.46 -46.93 -0.82
CA LEU A 319 2.20 -48.19 -0.88
C LEU A 319 3.70 -47.97 -0.68
N ALA A 320 4.28 -46.91 -1.27
CA ALA A 320 5.70 -46.58 -1.11
C ALA A 320 6.07 -46.23 0.35
N ARG A 321 5.21 -45.49 1.06
CA ARG A 321 5.47 -45.16 2.48
C ARG A 321 5.28 -46.36 3.39
N ARG A 322 4.32 -47.25 3.08
CA ARG A 322 4.14 -48.51 3.81
C ARG A 322 5.22 -49.54 3.48
N SER A 323 5.77 -49.54 2.27
CA SER A 323 6.90 -50.39 1.91
C SER A 323 8.15 -49.99 2.67
N ASP A 324 8.43 -48.69 2.84
CA ASP A 324 9.55 -48.20 3.68
C ASP A 324 9.49 -48.76 5.11
N TYR A 325 8.28 -48.81 5.70
CA TYR A 325 8.05 -49.37 7.03
C TYR A 325 8.33 -50.87 7.06
N VAL A 326 7.78 -51.63 6.10
CA VAL A 326 7.97 -53.07 6.00
C VAL A 326 9.44 -53.42 5.72
N ASP A 327 10.12 -52.69 4.85
CA ASP A 327 11.53 -52.88 4.52
C ASP A 327 12.45 -52.65 5.72
N THR A 328 12.10 -51.71 6.60
CA THR A 328 12.82 -51.50 7.86
C THR A 328 12.74 -52.74 8.75
N HIS A 329 11.55 -53.36 8.87
CA HIS A 329 11.36 -54.60 9.62
C HIS A 329 11.97 -55.84 8.93
N ARG A 330 11.96 -55.89 7.59
CA ARG A 330 12.63 -56.93 6.81
C ARG A 330 14.12 -56.96 7.10
N ARG A 331 14.81 -55.82 7.01
CA ARG A 331 16.25 -55.71 7.29
C ARG A 331 16.61 -56.14 8.72
N GLN A 332 15.77 -55.77 9.69
CA GLN A 332 15.93 -56.24 11.08
C GLN A 332 15.83 -57.77 11.17
N THR A 333 14.85 -58.35 10.48
CA THR A 333 14.59 -59.80 10.46
C THR A 333 15.69 -60.57 9.74
N GLU A 334 16.21 -60.06 8.62
CA GLU A 334 17.35 -60.63 7.91
C GLU A 334 18.59 -60.68 8.80
N THR A 335 18.88 -59.59 9.51
CA THR A 335 19.99 -59.53 10.47
C THR A 335 19.84 -60.56 11.59
N LEU A 336 18.63 -60.74 12.11
CA LEU A 336 18.32 -61.76 13.12
C LEU A 336 18.45 -63.18 12.56
N THR A 337 18.10 -63.39 11.29
CA THR A 337 18.20 -64.70 10.61
C THR A 337 19.66 -65.14 10.48
N ILE A 338 20.59 -64.20 10.27
CA ILE A 338 22.03 -64.48 10.23
C ILE A 338 22.55 -64.96 11.59
N SER A 339 22.05 -64.39 12.70
CA SER A 339 22.47 -64.78 14.06
C SER A 339 21.75 -66.04 14.57
N ASN A 340 20.44 -66.13 14.36
CA ASN A 340 19.59 -67.24 14.78
C ASN A 340 18.50 -67.49 13.74
N CYS A 341 18.76 -68.44 12.86
CA CYS A 341 17.89 -68.82 11.74
C CYS A 341 16.44 -69.13 12.17
N ALA A 342 16.25 -69.89 13.26
CA ALA A 342 14.90 -70.28 13.69
C ALA A 342 14.07 -69.09 14.18
N ASN A 343 14.70 -68.13 14.87
CA ASN A 343 14.02 -66.94 15.36
C ASN A 343 13.80 -65.91 14.23
N GLY A 344 14.74 -65.80 13.29
CA GLY A 344 14.61 -64.97 12.10
C GLY A 344 13.48 -65.44 11.18
N LEU A 345 13.39 -66.74 10.89
CA LEU A 345 12.31 -67.31 10.09
C LEU A 345 10.93 -67.17 10.75
N ARG A 346 10.86 -67.32 12.08
CA ARG A 346 9.62 -67.05 12.84
C ARG A 346 9.22 -65.57 12.71
N GLY A 347 10.17 -64.66 12.92
CA GLY A 347 9.94 -63.22 12.75
C GLY A 347 9.50 -62.84 11.32
N ALA A 348 10.05 -63.49 10.30
CA ALA A 348 9.67 -63.26 8.91
C ALA A 348 8.24 -63.75 8.62
N ALA A 349 7.84 -64.89 9.18
CA ALA A 349 6.48 -65.39 9.08
C ALA A 349 5.47 -64.48 9.81
N ASP A 350 5.85 -63.96 10.99
CA ASP A 350 5.03 -63.03 11.76
C ASP A 350 4.89 -61.67 11.05
N LEU A 351 5.94 -61.20 10.37
CA LEU A 351 5.94 -59.98 9.55
C LEU A 351 4.97 -60.11 8.36
N LEU A 352 4.99 -61.25 7.66
CA LEU A 352 4.08 -61.53 6.54
C LEU A 352 2.63 -61.59 7.01
N ARG A 353 2.37 -62.32 8.10
CA ARG A 353 1.02 -62.57 8.63
C ARG A 353 0.37 -61.33 9.26
N THR A 354 1.17 -60.46 9.86
CA THR A 354 0.67 -59.33 10.64
C THR A 354 0.81 -58.06 9.82
N HIS A 355 2.01 -57.48 9.74
CA HIS A 355 2.20 -56.16 9.14
C HIS A 355 1.89 -56.10 7.64
N ILE A 356 2.29 -57.11 6.85
CA ILE A 356 2.05 -57.11 5.40
C ILE A 356 0.57 -57.35 5.09
N CYS A 357 -0.08 -58.28 5.80
CA CYS A 357 -1.53 -58.46 5.71
C CYS A 357 -2.31 -57.21 6.14
N ASP A 358 -1.89 -56.54 7.22
CA ASP A 358 -2.53 -55.30 7.68
C ASP A 358 -2.41 -54.19 6.64
N VAL A 359 -1.26 -54.06 5.97
CA VAL A 359 -1.09 -53.11 4.85
C VAL A 359 -2.02 -53.43 3.69
N GLY A 360 -2.14 -54.70 3.31
CA GLY A 360 -3.08 -55.13 2.29
C GLY A 360 -4.54 -54.85 2.66
N MET A 361 -4.90 -55.10 3.91
CA MET A 361 -6.25 -54.82 4.44
C MET A 361 -6.53 -53.31 4.49
N HIS A 362 -5.56 -52.49 4.92
CA HIS A 362 -5.68 -51.04 4.93
C HIS A 362 -5.83 -50.49 3.52
N TYR A 363 -5.01 -50.93 2.57
CA TYR A 363 -5.12 -50.51 1.17
C TYR A 363 -6.50 -50.85 0.60
N LYS A 364 -6.96 -52.08 0.81
CA LYS A 364 -8.29 -52.52 0.36
C LYS A 364 -9.41 -51.71 0.97
N ALA A 365 -9.32 -51.38 2.27
CA ALA A 365 -10.32 -50.55 2.95
C ALA A 365 -10.33 -49.09 2.45
N LEU A 366 -9.18 -48.56 2.02
CA LEU A 366 -9.03 -47.16 1.60
C LEU A 366 -9.37 -46.92 0.13
N PHE A 367 -9.06 -47.87 -0.75
CA PHE A 367 -9.13 -47.69 -2.21
C PHE A 367 -10.02 -48.72 -2.91
N GLY A 368 -10.49 -49.77 -2.21
CA GLY A 368 -11.46 -50.75 -2.74
C GLY A 368 -10.92 -51.73 -3.80
N GLY A 369 -9.94 -51.34 -4.61
CA GLY A 369 -9.33 -52.17 -5.65
C GLY A 369 -8.23 -53.10 -5.11
N THR A 370 -8.23 -54.37 -5.55
CA THR A 370 -7.15 -55.34 -5.28
C THR A 370 -6.22 -55.55 -6.47
N GLU A 371 -6.59 -55.03 -7.64
CA GLU A 371 -5.93 -55.29 -8.91
C GLU A 371 -4.87 -54.23 -9.22
N GLY A 372 -3.64 -54.66 -9.56
CA GLY A 372 -2.56 -53.79 -10.04
C GLY A 372 -1.41 -53.60 -9.04
N PRO A 373 -1.23 -52.40 -8.45
CA PRO A 373 -0.04 -52.06 -7.67
C PRO A 373 0.04 -52.83 -6.34
N LEU A 374 -1.10 -53.12 -5.69
CA LEU A 374 -1.12 -53.93 -4.48
C LEU A 374 -0.70 -55.37 -4.75
N SER A 375 -1.22 -56.00 -5.82
CA SER A 375 -0.87 -57.38 -6.17
C SER A 375 0.61 -57.53 -6.52
N ALA A 376 1.17 -56.56 -7.26
CA ALA A 376 2.60 -56.55 -7.57
C ALA A 376 3.46 -56.38 -6.30
N TRP A 377 3.05 -55.47 -5.41
CA TRP A 377 3.73 -55.27 -4.12
C TRP A 377 3.67 -56.53 -3.24
N LEU A 378 2.49 -57.15 -3.08
CA LEU A 378 2.33 -58.39 -2.31
C LEU A 378 3.16 -59.54 -2.89
N LEU A 379 3.26 -59.65 -4.22
CA LEU A 379 4.09 -60.67 -4.86
C LEU A 379 5.57 -60.47 -4.52
N ASP A 380 6.07 -59.23 -4.56
CA ASP A 380 7.43 -58.90 -4.10
C ASP A 380 7.63 -59.29 -2.62
N GLN A 381 6.61 -59.08 -1.78
CA GLN A 381 6.64 -59.49 -0.37
C GLN A 381 6.80 -61.00 -0.19
N VAL A 382 6.05 -61.80 -0.94
CA VAL A 382 6.10 -63.26 -0.87
C VAL A 382 7.40 -63.79 -1.49
N CYS A 383 7.86 -63.22 -2.61
CA CYS A 383 9.13 -63.59 -3.23
C CYS A 383 10.31 -63.43 -2.27
N TRP A 384 10.40 -62.28 -1.58
CA TRP A 384 11.39 -62.05 -0.54
C TRP A 384 11.38 -63.12 0.56
N PHE A 385 10.20 -63.49 1.05
CA PHE A 385 10.07 -64.53 2.10
C PHE A 385 10.54 -65.91 1.60
N VAL A 386 10.21 -66.26 0.36
CA VAL A 386 10.65 -67.52 -0.27
C VAL A 386 12.16 -67.52 -0.48
N GLU A 387 12.75 -66.41 -0.89
CA GLU A 387 14.21 -66.26 -1.01
C GLU A 387 14.92 -66.37 0.35
N LEU A 388 14.35 -65.77 1.40
CA LEU A 388 14.87 -65.90 2.76
C LEU A 388 14.80 -67.35 3.25
N LEU A 389 13.69 -68.06 3.02
CA LEU A 389 13.55 -69.49 3.31
C LEU A 389 14.57 -70.31 2.53
N ARG A 390 14.76 -70.00 1.26
CA ARG A 390 15.76 -70.66 0.39
C ARG A 390 17.17 -70.46 0.95
N ALA A 391 17.53 -69.26 1.35
CA ALA A 391 18.85 -68.94 1.92
C ALA A 391 19.08 -69.59 3.30
N ALA A 392 18.03 -69.70 4.11
CA ALA A 392 18.09 -70.26 5.45
C ALA A 392 18.08 -71.81 5.49
N LEU A 393 17.41 -72.46 4.53
CA LEU A 393 17.22 -73.91 4.49
C LEU A 393 18.15 -74.65 3.51
N LEU A 394 18.70 -73.98 2.49
CA LEU A 394 19.69 -74.61 1.61
C LEU A 394 21.08 -74.56 2.25
N PRO A 395 21.73 -75.72 2.49
CA PRO A 395 23.15 -75.74 2.82
C PRO A 395 23.94 -75.13 1.66
N THR A 396 24.99 -74.37 1.98
CA THR A 396 25.96 -73.74 1.06
C THR A 396 26.63 -74.67 0.03
N LYS A 397 26.26 -75.95 -0.04
CA LYS A 397 26.77 -76.96 -0.97
C LYS A 397 26.02 -77.06 -2.31
N TYR A 398 24.88 -76.37 -2.49
CA TYR A 398 24.06 -76.47 -3.71
C TYR A 398 23.92 -75.18 -4.52
N HIS A 399 24.72 -74.15 -4.25
CA HIS A 399 24.67 -72.87 -4.98
C HIS A 399 24.91 -73.00 -6.50
N HIS A 400 25.48 -74.12 -6.96
CA HIS A 400 25.79 -74.37 -8.37
C HIS A 400 24.68 -75.06 -9.18
N LEU A 401 23.57 -75.51 -8.57
CA LEU A 401 22.54 -76.29 -9.29
C LEU A 401 21.28 -75.50 -9.66
N TYR A 402 21.11 -74.28 -9.16
CA TYR A 402 20.00 -73.41 -9.54
C TYR A 402 20.47 -71.95 -9.66
N PRO A 403 20.96 -71.52 -10.84
CA PRO A 403 21.10 -70.09 -11.10
C PRO A 403 19.73 -69.44 -10.95
N ALA A 404 19.71 -68.22 -10.40
CA ALA A 404 18.50 -67.43 -10.22
C ALA A 404 17.67 -67.44 -11.51
N THR A 405 16.47 -68.02 -11.45
CA THR A 405 15.46 -67.83 -12.48
C THR A 405 15.15 -66.35 -12.53
N GLN A 406 15.37 -65.76 -13.71
CA GLN A 406 15.06 -64.37 -14.04
C GLN A 406 13.66 -63.97 -13.55
N PRO A 407 13.45 -62.72 -13.11
CA PRO A 407 12.12 -62.25 -12.76
C PRO A 407 11.22 -62.29 -14.02
N LEU A 408 10.29 -63.23 -14.05
CA LEU A 408 9.18 -63.27 -15.00
C LEU A 408 8.14 -62.21 -14.60
N TYR A 409 8.47 -60.94 -14.79
CA TYR A 409 7.53 -59.85 -15.08
C TYR A 409 8.31 -58.56 -15.37
N GLN A 410 8.49 -58.24 -16.65
CA GLN A 410 8.86 -56.89 -17.07
C GLN A 410 7.63 -56.00 -16.96
N SER A 411 7.64 -55.03 -16.06
CA SER A 411 6.67 -53.93 -16.10
C SER A 411 6.83 -53.13 -17.40
N PRO A 412 5.75 -52.75 -18.09
CA PRO A 412 5.83 -51.94 -19.29
C PRO A 412 6.11 -50.46 -18.95
N GLY A 413 7.21 -49.94 -19.48
CA GLY A 413 7.35 -48.57 -19.99
C GLY A 413 7.22 -47.39 -19.02
N THR A 414 8.36 -46.89 -18.53
CA THR A 414 8.57 -45.45 -18.36
C THR A 414 9.49 -44.94 -19.46
N HIS A 415 8.90 -44.58 -20.60
CA HIS A 415 9.53 -43.64 -21.53
C HIS A 415 9.50 -42.26 -20.86
N CYS A 416 10.64 -41.80 -20.34
CA CYS A 416 10.86 -40.38 -20.10
C CYS A 416 12.16 -39.99 -20.82
N THR A 417 11.96 -39.26 -21.90
CA THR A 417 12.95 -38.63 -22.77
C THR A 417 13.95 -37.78 -22.00
N GLN A 418 15.23 -38.06 -22.15
CA GLN A 418 16.31 -37.10 -21.90
C GLN A 418 16.98 -36.78 -23.23
N GLN A 419 16.57 -35.63 -23.80
CA GLN A 419 17.32 -34.92 -24.83
C GLN A 419 18.42 -34.10 -24.14
N SER A 420 19.68 -34.42 -24.45
CA SER A 420 20.83 -33.51 -24.45
C SER A 420 21.88 -34.19 -25.33
N GLY A 421 22.15 -33.76 -26.55
CA GLY A 421 22.72 -32.44 -26.84
C GLY A 421 24.24 -32.59 -26.86
N ILE A 422 24.74 -33.21 -27.92
CA ILE A 422 26.17 -33.31 -28.29
C ILE A 422 26.58 -31.98 -28.95
N PRO A 423 27.82 -31.48 -28.81
CA PRO A 423 28.43 -30.65 -29.85
C PRO A 423 28.96 -31.50 -31.01
#